data_AF-A0A376ZHB6-F1
#
_entry.id   AF-A0A376ZHB6-F1
#
_cell.length_a   1.000
_cell.length_b   1.000
_cell.length_c   1.000
_cell.angle_alpha   90.00
_cell.angle_beta   90.00
_cell.angle_gamma   90.00
#
_symmetry.space_group_name_H-M   'P 1'
#
loop_
_entity.id
_entity.type
_entity.pdbx_description
1 polymer ?
#
loop_
_entity_poly.entity_id
_entity_poly.type
_entity_poly.pdbx_seq_one_letter_code
_entity_poly.pdbx_strand_id
1 'polypeptide(L)'
;MWGLILERKIIFNNGFLSINREVIIIFLIYFILVGLGISGVIYSRYVDEGVKYLLVTPSFLNNSPLNWTTSVWAGVLGIHGTIAALSITFMGMFVSQVSNYSEHGFENICKSMLLRKTSFLKFSLNSIFSLLSGIVLLSCGGGMITYAISIFVSLYFIFNYGSMYLKLYNVTENPTIITDRLFFELDKAKNDYLLIDERRRTIENKFLNMTNDFEYIHYGWDSDFINKEQRKLNIFQNNQNVIINDFCPICFKEINNELERFSKVVRTDLRVNLNFIYPLSTSSVHIEVQDGASIDELLISNVTKLLKKGLVFSSAPESFLNYGKYEDAVVISLRNSLFSGNELALDFSIRAIFTLVSETELVKVIHNLNHSFGYTNKKNNIEYSIFAAFYMKVSSEVSGYKNYNIVCDALRSIMDLGRYIYDNEQYDEFYKLISPSLEHRAQYSLGDPEYRFFDLYMSTVRDNILSKNYLAFSLNTRFLTEKFRYPESSDDGETLSIIENKMVSCVRQVITLLIIRLCYLSEKSDGHQEELRIIKQNLMKWLAPSFLEDLFYKSGVYDVIFTVPSEPDFDASRTLRDIPDYEVATFSINNDAFKAVSLLMTQTLFNKNNLNPILYVIKKSLLKIQK
;
A
#
# COMPACT_ATOMS: atom_id res chain seq x y z
N MET A 1 -7.39 -19.27 43.07
CA MET A 1 -6.75 -17.94 42.94
C MET A 1 -5.26 -18.07 42.57
N TRP A 2 -4.94 -18.89 41.56
CA TRP A 2 -3.58 -19.11 41.01
C TRP A 2 -3.69 -19.44 39.51
N GLY A 3 -4.54 -18.69 38.80
CA GLY A 3 -4.93 -18.99 37.42
C GLY A 3 -5.03 -17.77 36.48
N LEU A 4 -4.60 -16.58 36.91
CA LEU A 4 -4.83 -15.34 36.14
C LEU A 4 -3.63 -14.37 36.08
N ILE A 5 -2.41 -14.82 36.39
CA ILE A 5 -1.21 -13.95 36.34
C ILE A 5 -0.04 -14.66 35.66
N LEU A 6 -0.17 -15.06 34.39
CA LEU A 6 0.97 -15.58 33.62
C LEU A 6 0.85 -15.35 32.09
N GLU A 7 0.16 -14.27 31.70
CA GLU A 7 -0.03 -13.89 30.29
C GLU A 7 0.88 -12.72 29.83
N ARG A 8 1.96 -12.41 30.57
CA ARG A 8 2.94 -11.41 30.12
C ARG A 8 4.11 -12.09 29.40
N LYS A 9 4.22 -11.84 28.08
CA LYS A 9 5.49 -11.83 27.36
C LYS A 9 6.50 -11.06 28.23
N ILE A 10 7.56 -11.73 28.68
CA ILE A 10 8.67 -11.06 29.36
C ILE A 10 9.45 -10.31 28.28
N ILE A 11 9.18 -9.02 28.17
CA ILE A 11 9.96 -8.08 27.36
C ILE A 11 11.11 -7.62 28.23
N PHE A 12 12.32 -8.12 27.97
CA PHE A 12 13.54 -7.52 28.49
C PHE A 12 13.94 -6.36 27.58
N ASN A 13 13.95 -5.15 28.14
CA ASN A 13 14.46 -3.96 27.49
C ASN A 13 15.96 -4.12 27.18
N ASN A 14 16.36 -3.64 26.00
CA ASN A 14 17.73 -3.55 25.47
C ASN A 14 18.39 -4.88 25.08
N GLY A 15 18.22 -5.26 23.81
CA GLY A 15 19.28 -5.93 23.04
C GLY A 15 19.45 -7.45 23.19
N PHE A 16 18.54 -8.19 23.84
CA PHE A 16 18.58 -9.65 23.86
C PHE A 16 17.23 -10.27 23.48
N LEU A 17 17.29 -11.30 22.62
CA LEU A 17 16.15 -12.00 22.01
C LEU A 17 15.00 -12.23 23.01
N SER A 18 13.75 -11.97 22.58
CA SER A 18 12.58 -12.51 23.29
C SER A 18 12.64 -14.03 23.22
N ILE A 19 13.13 -14.67 24.28
CA ILE A 19 13.16 -16.12 24.36
C ILE A 19 11.72 -16.60 24.55
N ASN A 20 11.21 -17.36 23.57
CA ASN A 20 9.87 -17.94 23.62
C ASN A 20 9.70 -18.75 24.93
N ARG A 21 8.54 -18.65 25.60
CA ARG A 21 8.24 -19.37 26.85
C ARG A 21 8.55 -20.87 26.75
N GLU A 22 8.30 -21.45 25.58
CA GLU A 22 8.64 -22.85 25.30
C GLU A 22 10.14 -23.14 25.37
N VAL A 23 10.98 -22.20 24.94
CA VAL A 23 12.44 -22.34 25.02
C VAL A 23 12.89 -22.30 26.47
N ILE A 24 12.33 -21.43 27.31
CA ILE A 24 12.62 -21.38 28.75
C ILE A 24 12.24 -22.72 29.42
N ILE A 25 11.10 -23.29 29.06
CA ILE A 25 10.66 -24.60 29.55
C ILE A 25 11.63 -25.70 29.14
N ILE A 26 12.09 -25.69 27.89
CA ILE A 26 13.12 -26.64 27.40
C ILE A 26 14.38 -26.52 28.26
N PHE A 27 14.90 -25.31 28.48
CA PHE A 27 16.04 -25.09 29.36
C PHE A 27 15.82 -25.66 30.75
N LEU A 28 14.69 -25.34 31.40
CA LEU A 28 14.37 -25.82 32.75
C LEU A 28 14.33 -27.35 32.84
N ILE A 29 13.69 -28.02 31.88
CA ILE A 29 13.61 -29.48 31.85
C ILE A 29 15.01 -30.10 31.77
N TYR A 30 15.85 -29.60 30.87
CA TYR A 30 17.21 -30.14 30.72
C TYR A 30 18.12 -29.81 31.92
N PHE A 31 17.97 -28.65 32.55
CA PHE A 31 18.66 -28.33 33.81
C PHE A 31 18.24 -29.26 34.95
N ILE A 32 16.95 -29.60 35.06
CA ILE A 32 16.46 -30.56 36.06
C ILE A 32 17.06 -31.95 35.80
N LEU A 33 17.08 -32.41 34.55
CA LEU A 33 17.67 -33.71 34.18
C LEU A 33 19.15 -33.80 34.53
N VAL A 34 19.92 -32.75 34.24
CA VAL A 34 21.34 -32.66 34.63
C VAL A 34 21.49 -32.64 36.16
N GLY A 35 20.69 -31.83 36.85
CA GLY A 35 20.71 -31.74 38.32
C GLY A 35 20.38 -33.07 39.00
N LEU A 36 19.41 -33.82 38.48
CA LEU A 36 19.07 -35.16 38.94
C LEU A 36 20.22 -36.15 38.71
N GLY A 37 20.89 -36.08 37.56
CA GLY A 37 22.05 -36.91 37.26
C GLY A 37 23.20 -36.69 38.24
N ILE A 38 23.56 -35.42 38.48
CA ILE A 38 24.62 -35.04 39.44
C ILE A 38 24.23 -35.45 40.86
N SER A 39 22.98 -35.21 41.26
CA SER A 39 22.46 -35.60 42.57
C SER A 39 22.50 -37.11 42.78
N GLY A 40 22.20 -37.90 41.74
CA GLY A 40 22.33 -39.36 41.78
C GLY A 40 23.77 -39.82 42.05
N VAL A 41 24.75 -39.18 41.43
CA VAL A 41 26.18 -39.46 41.67
C VAL A 41 26.59 -39.10 43.10
N ILE A 42 26.12 -37.97 43.64
CA ILE A 42 26.39 -37.59 45.04
C ILE A 42 25.73 -38.58 46.01
N TYR A 43 24.47 -38.95 45.74
CA TYR A 43 23.69 -39.86 46.59
C TYR A 43 24.25 -41.28 46.62
N SER A 44 24.96 -41.71 45.56
CA SER A 44 25.60 -43.02 45.49
C SER A 44 26.59 -43.32 46.63
N ARG A 45 27.10 -42.28 47.31
CA ARG A 45 27.95 -42.41 48.50
C ARG A 45 27.23 -43.00 49.71
N TYR A 46 25.90 -42.97 49.71
CA TYR A 46 25.05 -43.39 50.84
C TYR A 46 24.28 -44.69 50.55
N VAL A 47 24.54 -45.34 49.41
CA VAL A 47 23.83 -46.55 48.95
C VAL A 47 24.77 -47.76 48.97
N ASP A 48 24.22 -48.93 49.30
CA ASP A 48 24.96 -50.20 49.35
C ASP A 48 25.62 -50.56 48.01
N GLU A 49 26.79 -51.22 48.07
CA GLU A 49 27.59 -51.56 46.89
C GLU A 49 26.84 -52.36 45.83
N GLY A 50 25.92 -53.23 46.24
CA GLY A 50 25.10 -54.04 45.34
C GLY A 50 24.16 -53.23 44.43
N VAL A 51 23.91 -51.95 44.73
CA VAL A 51 22.98 -51.10 43.96
C VAL A 51 23.63 -49.82 43.41
N LYS A 52 24.91 -49.56 43.74
CA LYS A 52 25.66 -48.37 43.27
C LYS A 52 25.71 -48.24 41.75
N TYR A 53 25.72 -49.36 41.02
CA TYR A 53 25.74 -49.39 39.55
C TYR A 53 24.51 -48.72 38.90
N LEU A 54 23.41 -48.55 39.64
CA LEU A 54 22.24 -47.81 39.16
C LEU A 54 22.50 -46.30 39.08
N LEU A 55 23.36 -45.78 39.95
CA LEU A 55 23.59 -44.35 40.16
C LEU A 55 24.93 -43.85 39.62
N VAL A 56 25.96 -44.70 39.61
CA VAL A 56 27.31 -44.40 39.10
C VAL A 56 27.71 -45.39 38.01
N THR A 57 28.46 -44.93 37.00
CA THR A 57 28.83 -45.76 35.86
C THR A 57 29.59 -47.01 36.30
N PRO A 58 29.25 -48.19 35.75
CA PRO A 58 29.95 -49.46 36.03
C PRO A 58 31.45 -49.41 35.76
N SER A 59 31.89 -48.52 34.87
CA SER A 59 33.30 -48.30 34.54
C SER A 59 34.12 -47.74 35.70
N PHE A 60 33.56 -46.86 36.55
CA PHE A 60 34.21 -46.39 37.78
C PHE A 60 34.22 -47.45 38.89
N LEU A 61 33.28 -48.40 38.83
CA LEU A 61 33.13 -49.49 39.81
C LEU A 61 33.93 -50.76 39.41
N ASN A 62 34.66 -50.71 38.30
CA ASN A 62 35.43 -51.82 37.73
C ASN A 62 34.60 -53.12 37.56
N ASN A 63 33.31 -52.96 37.29
CA ASN A 63 32.35 -54.07 37.25
C ASN A 63 32.23 -54.61 35.81
N SER A 64 33.12 -55.57 35.49
CA SER A 64 33.29 -56.19 34.16
C SER A 64 31.98 -56.51 33.38
N PRO A 65 30.92 -57.10 33.96
CA PRO A 65 29.76 -57.53 33.19
C PRO A 65 28.88 -56.38 32.64
N LEU A 66 29.03 -55.14 33.13
CA LEU A 66 28.19 -54.00 32.71
C LEU A 66 28.98 -52.90 31.98
N ASN A 67 30.28 -53.08 31.75
CA ASN A 67 31.12 -52.08 31.07
C ASN A 67 30.71 -51.80 29.62
N TRP A 68 30.02 -52.75 28.96
CA TRP A 68 29.48 -52.58 27.61
C TRP A 68 28.51 -51.39 27.50
N THR A 69 27.83 -51.03 28.60
CA THR A 69 26.84 -49.93 28.64
C THR A 69 27.46 -48.58 28.32
N THR A 70 28.70 -48.35 28.75
CA THR A 70 29.41 -47.08 28.49
C THR A 70 29.80 -46.97 27.01
N SER A 71 30.24 -48.08 26.40
CA SER A 71 30.55 -48.13 24.96
C SER A 71 29.32 -47.94 24.09
N VAL A 72 28.18 -48.57 24.45
CA VAL A 72 26.91 -48.38 23.74
C VAL A 72 26.38 -46.95 23.92
N TRP A 73 26.50 -46.38 25.13
CA TRP A 73 26.12 -44.99 25.40
C TRP A 73 26.89 -44.02 24.51
N ALA A 74 28.21 -44.16 24.46
CA ALA A 74 29.06 -43.34 23.59
C ALA A 74 28.69 -43.50 22.10
N GLY A 75 28.41 -44.73 21.66
CA GLY A 75 27.96 -45.01 20.29
C GLY A 75 26.64 -44.33 19.93
N VAL A 76 25.63 -44.40 20.80
CA VAL A 76 24.32 -43.74 20.59
C VAL A 76 24.46 -42.22 20.59
N LEU A 77 25.29 -41.66 21.48
CA LEU A 77 25.59 -40.22 21.46
C LEU A 77 26.32 -39.80 20.18
N GLY A 78 27.21 -40.65 19.64
CA GLY A 78 27.85 -40.44 18.34
C GLY A 78 26.86 -40.41 17.18
N ILE A 79 25.90 -41.33 17.16
CA ILE A 79 24.80 -41.35 16.17
C ILE A 79 23.94 -40.08 16.32
N HIS A 80 23.57 -39.71 17.55
CA HIS A 80 22.81 -38.49 17.82
C HIS A 80 23.55 -37.24 17.34
N GLY A 81 24.84 -37.12 17.66
CA GLY A 81 25.68 -35.99 17.23
C GLY A 81 25.79 -35.89 15.72
N THR A 82 25.90 -37.03 15.03
CA THR A 82 25.92 -37.08 13.55
C THR A 82 24.60 -36.61 12.96
N ILE A 83 23.46 -37.07 13.50
CA ILE A 83 22.12 -36.64 13.04
C ILE A 83 21.88 -35.15 13.33
N ALA A 84 22.35 -34.65 14.48
CA ALA A 84 22.28 -33.23 14.80
C ALA A 84 23.08 -32.37 13.79
N ALA A 85 24.28 -32.82 13.40
CA ALA A 85 25.07 -32.16 12.36
C ALA A 85 24.37 -32.18 10.99
N LEU A 86 23.82 -33.34 10.59
CA LEU A 86 23.03 -33.46 9.35
C LEU A 86 21.80 -32.55 9.36
N SER A 87 21.17 -32.34 10.51
CA SER A 87 20.03 -31.43 10.66
C SER A 87 20.39 -29.98 10.33
N ILE A 88 21.60 -29.53 10.68
CA ILE A 88 22.10 -28.19 10.36
C ILE A 88 22.38 -28.06 8.85
N THR A 89 23.00 -29.07 8.26
CA THR A 89 23.26 -29.09 6.80
C THR A 89 21.95 -29.10 6.01
N PHE A 90 20.99 -29.92 6.44
CA PHE A 90 19.66 -29.99 5.84
C PHE A 90 18.89 -28.67 5.96
N MET A 91 19.03 -27.95 7.07
CA MET A 91 18.50 -26.60 7.23
C MET A 91 19.07 -25.62 6.19
N GLY A 92 20.38 -25.65 5.93
CA GLY A 92 21.00 -24.83 4.90
C GLY A 92 20.43 -25.12 3.51
N MET A 93 20.28 -26.40 3.16
CA MET A 93 19.66 -26.82 1.90
C MET A 93 18.20 -26.41 1.80
N PHE A 94 17.42 -26.59 2.87
CA PHE A 94 16.02 -26.19 2.93
C PHE A 94 15.84 -24.69 2.74
N VAL A 95 16.60 -23.86 3.48
CA VAL A 95 16.55 -22.40 3.35
C VAL A 95 16.93 -21.94 1.94
N SER A 96 17.92 -22.60 1.33
CA SER A 96 18.32 -22.33 -0.06
C SER A 96 17.20 -22.67 -1.05
N GLN A 97 16.59 -23.85 -0.93
CA GLN A 97 15.48 -24.27 -1.81
C GLN A 97 14.25 -23.39 -1.65
N VAL A 98 13.87 -23.03 -0.41
CA VAL A 98 12.78 -22.07 -0.19
C VAL A 98 13.11 -20.73 -0.85
N SER A 99 14.36 -20.27 -0.80
CA SER A 99 14.77 -19.04 -1.49
C SER A 99 14.62 -19.14 -3.01
N ASN A 100 14.93 -20.29 -3.59
CA ASN A 100 14.89 -20.50 -5.04
C ASN A 100 13.47 -20.67 -5.57
N TYR A 101 12.56 -21.23 -4.77
CA TYR A 101 11.15 -21.41 -5.14
C TYR A 101 10.25 -20.23 -4.76
N SER A 102 10.74 -19.32 -3.91
CA SER A 102 9.98 -18.12 -3.55
C SER A 102 10.14 -17.07 -4.64
N GLU A 103 9.04 -16.41 -4.96
CA GLU A 103 9.07 -15.24 -5.83
C GLU A 103 9.87 -14.10 -5.20
N HIS A 104 10.48 -13.29 -6.06
CA HIS A 104 11.40 -12.25 -5.64
C HIS A 104 10.70 -11.27 -4.69
N GLY A 105 11.34 -10.95 -3.55
CA GLY A 105 10.77 -10.13 -2.48
C GLY A 105 10.07 -10.92 -1.38
N PHE A 106 9.67 -12.17 -1.62
CA PHE A 106 9.01 -13.02 -0.62
C PHE A 106 9.95 -14.01 0.09
N GLU A 107 11.23 -14.08 -0.28
CA GLU A 107 12.15 -15.12 0.19
C GLU A 107 12.26 -15.15 1.72
N ASN A 108 12.43 -13.98 2.33
CA ASN A 108 12.55 -13.86 3.79
C ASN A 108 11.23 -14.18 4.51
N ILE A 109 10.11 -13.81 3.91
CA ILE A 109 8.76 -14.08 4.42
C ILE A 109 8.52 -15.59 4.38
N CYS A 110 8.71 -16.23 3.23
CA CYS A 110 8.55 -17.66 3.06
C CYS A 110 9.46 -18.47 3.99
N LYS A 111 10.74 -18.08 4.12
CA LYS A 111 11.68 -18.69 5.09
C LYS A 111 11.14 -18.59 6.51
N SER A 112 10.83 -17.38 6.98
CA SER A 112 10.34 -17.14 8.34
C SER A 112 9.04 -17.91 8.62
N MET A 113 8.10 -17.87 7.69
CA MET A 113 6.81 -18.55 7.74
C MET A 113 6.95 -20.07 7.86
N LEU A 114 7.76 -20.69 6.99
CA LEU A 114 7.96 -22.14 6.99
C LEU A 114 8.71 -22.62 8.24
N LEU A 115 9.69 -21.86 8.72
CA LEU A 115 10.42 -22.19 9.95
C LEU A 115 9.53 -22.09 11.20
N ARG A 116 8.62 -21.10 11.24
CA ARG A 116 7.62 -20.98 12.31
C ARG A 116 6.63 -22.15 12.29
N LYS A 117 6.07 -22.47 11.12
CA LYS A 117 5.07 -23.54 10.95
C LYS A 117 5.61 -24.92 11.33
N THR A 118 6.85 -25.21 10.94
CA THR A 118 7.49 -26.49 11.25
C THR A 118 8.00 -26.55 12.68
N SER A 119 7.90 -25.45 13.47
CA SER A 119 8.51 -25.33 14.81
C SER A 119 10.01 -25.67 14.80
N PHE A 120 10.70 -25.34 13.70
CA PHE A 120 12.06 -25.79 13.45
C PHE A 120 13.05 -25.34 14.54
N LEU A 121 12.91 -24.11 15.05
CA LEU A 121 13.74 -23.62 16.14
C LEU A 121 13.60 -24.49 17.41
N LYS A 122 12.38 -24.91 17.74
CA LYS A 122 12.11 -25.81 18.87
C LYS A 122 12.76 -27.17 18.66
N PHE A 123 12.64 -27.71 17.44
CA PHE A 123 13.29 -28.95 17.05
C PHE A 123 14.83 -28.86 17.16
N SER A 124 15.43 -27.79 16.65
CA SER A 124 16.88 -27.56 16.70
C SER A 124 17.40 -27.41 18.13
N LEU A 125 16.71 -26.62 18.98
CA LEU A 125 17.08 -26.48 20.38
C LEU A 125 16.93 -27.82 21.13
N ASN A 126 15.85 -28.57 20.90
CA ASN A 126 15.70 -29.92 21.46
C ASN A 126 16.84 -30.85 21.04
N SER A 127 17.32 -30.76 19.80
CA SER A 127 18.46 -31.55 19.32
C SER A 127 19.73 -31.27 20.11
N ILE A 128 20.08 -29.97 20.24
CA ILE A 128 21.30 -29.50 20.90
C ILE A 128 21.26 -29.84 22.39
N PHE A 129 20.15 -29.55 23.08
CA PHE A 129 20.04 -29.80 24.51
C PHE A 129 19.93 -31.28 24.86
N SER A 130 19.29 -32.08 24.01
CA SER A 130 19.28 -33.55 24.15
C SER A 130 20.71 -34.11 24.08
N LEU A 131 21.50 -33.67 23.09
CA LEU A 131 22.90 -34.07 22.95
C LEU A 131 23.74 -33.63 24.15
N LEU A 132 23.62 -32.35 24.54
CA LEU A 132 24.38 -31.77 25.65
C LEU A 132 24.06 -32.48 26.97
N SER A 133 22.78 -32.76 27.24
CA SER A 133 22.37 -33.52 28.42
C SER A 133 22.99 -34.91 28.44
N GLY A 134 23.01 -35.62 27.30
CA GLY A 134 23.65 -36.93 27.20
C GLY A 134 25.15 -36.89 27.46
N ILE A 135 25.85 -35.91 26.89
CA ILE A 135 27.30 -35.70 27.12
C ILE A 135 27.60 -35.40 28.59
N VAL A 136 26.81 -34.52 29.22
CA VAL A 136 26.99 -34.15 30.63
C VAL A 136 26.71 -35.33 31.55
N LEU A 137 25.62 -36.07 31.34
CA LEU A 137 25.28 -37.25 32.13
C LEU A 137 26.35 -38.34 32.03
N LEU A 138 26.94 -38.55 30.84
CA LEU A 138 28.07 -39.45 30.64
C LEU A 138 29.32 -38.92 31.37
N SER A 139 29.65 -37.63 31.22
CA SER A 139 30.85 -37.01 31.80
C SER A 139 30.82 -36.97 33.33
N CYS A 140 29.64 -36.81 33.94
CA CYS A 140 29.47 -36.85 35.39
C CYS A 140 29.55 -38.28 35.97
N GLY A 141 29.67 -39.31 35.13
CA GLY A 141 29.81 -40.68 35.57
C GLY A 141 28.52 -41.30 36.09
N GLY A 142 27.36 -40.94 35.53
CA GLY A 142 26.08 -41.51 35.93
C GLY A 142 25.94 -43.02 35.64
N GLY A 143 25.13 -43.71 36.43
CA GLY A 143 24.88 -45.17 36.33
C GLY A 143 23.79 -45.58 35.34
N MET A 144 23.22 -46.78 35.54
CA MET A 144 22.21 -47.34 34.63
C MET A 144 20.95 -46.48 34.47
N ILE A 145 20.54 -45.74 35.50
CA ILE A 145 19.36 -44.86 35.43
C ILE A 145 19.61 -43.70 34.45
N THR A 146 20.76 -43.03 34.57
CA THR A 146 21.13 -41.93 33.66
C THR A 146 21.39 -42.43 32.24
N TYR A 147 21.93 -43.64 32.09
CA TYR A 147 22.06 -44.31 30.80
C TYR A 147 20.69 -44.51 30.16
N ALA A 148 19.72 -45.11 30.87
CA ALA A 148 18.38 -45.35 30.34
C ALA A 148 17.67 -44.04 29.94
N ILE A 149 17.78 -42.99 30.75
CA ILE A 149 17.24 -41.66 30.44
C ILE A 149 17.91 -41.10 29.18
N SER A 150 19.24 -41.16 29.06
CA SER A 150 19.95 -40.64 27.90
C SER A 150 19.59 -41.39 26.61
N ILE A 151 19.42 -42.71 26.68
CA ILE A 151 18.99 -43.53 25.53
C ILE A 151 17.56 -43.16 25.12
N PHE A 152 16.64 -43.04 26.06
CA PHE A 152 15.26 -42.64 25.78
C PHE A 152 15.19 -41.26 25.11
N VAL A 153 15.93 -40.29 25.64
CA VAL A 153 16.01 -38.92 25.12
C VAL A 153 16.65 -38.87 23.72
N SER A 154 17.65 -39.72 23.46
CA SER A 154 18.27 -39.85 22.13
C SER A 154 17.33 -40.49 21.11
N LEU A 155 16.65 -41.59 21.47
CA LEU A 155 15.67 -42.25 20.60
C LEU A 155 14.46 -41.35 20.30
N TYR A 156 13.97 -40.62 21.29
CA TYR A 156 12.92 -39.62 21.11
C TYR A 156 13.33 -38.54 20.10
N PHE A 157 14.58 -38.07 20.17
CA PHE A 157 15.11 -37.12 19.19
C PHE A 157 15.20 -37.73 17.79
N ILE A 158 15.72 -38.96 17.63
CA ILE A 158 15.83 -39.63 16.34
C ILE A 158 14.46 -39.76 15.66
N PHE A 159 13.43 -40.13 16.42
CA PHE A 159 12.05 -40.20 15.89
C PHE A 159 11.54 -38.82 15.44
N ASN A 160 11.75 -37.79 16.26
CA ASN A 160 11.39 -36.41 15.90
C ASN A 160 12.15 -35.90 14.68
N TYR A 161 13.42 -36.28 14.52
CA TYR A 161 14.22 -35.97 13.33
C TYR A 161 13.59 -36.60 12.09
N GLY A 162 13.25 -37.89 12.12
CA GLY A 162 12.59 -38.55 10.99
C GLY A 162 11.29 -37.87 10.59
N SER A 163 10.47 -37.48 11.57
CA SER A 163 9.24 -36.71 11.32
C SER A 163 9.51 -35.33 10.71
N MET A 164 10.50 -34.60 11.22
CA MET A 164 10.88 -33.28 10.71
C MET A 164 11.45 -33.37 9.29
N TYR A 165 12.30 -34.37 9.03
CA TYR A 165 12.88 -34.64 7.73
C TYR A 165 11.79 -34.88 6.68
N LEU A 166 10.81 -35.76 6.96
CA LEU A 166 9.69 -36.01 6.04
C LEU A 166 8.86 -34.74 5.79
N LYS A 167 8.58 -33.95 6.83
CA LYS A 167 7.82 -32.69 6.69
C LYS A 167 8.53 -31.71 5.77
N LEU A 168 9.84 -31.52 5.96
CA LEU A 168 10.63 -30.59 5.16
C LEU A 168 10.86 -31.14 3.75
N TYR A 169 11.11 -32.44 3.59
CA TYR A 169 11.24 -33.10 2.30
C TYR A 169 10.00 -32.88 1.42
N ASN A 170 8.80 -33.04 1.97
CA ASN A 170 7.56 -32.78 1.24
C ASN A 170 7.45 -31.31 0.77
N VAL A 171 7.92 -30.35 1.56
CA VAL A 171 7.95 -28.93 1.18
C VAL A 171 8.96 -28.68 0.06
N THR A 172 10.08 -29.41 0.05
CA THR A 172 11.10 -29.28 -0.99
C THR A 172 10.73 -29.97 -2.30
N GLU A 173 9.94 -31.05 -2.23
CA GLU A 173 9.49 -31.80 -3.41
C GLU A 173 8.30 -31.12 -4.10
N ASN A 174 7.43 -30.44 -3.34
CA ASN A 174 6.28 -29.73 -3.89
C ASN A 174 6.33 -28.22 -3.61
N PRO A 175 6.84 -27.40 -4.57
CA PRO A 175 6.90 -25.95 -4.47
C PRO A 175 5.54 -25.27 -4.24
N THR A 176 4.43 -25.90 -4.65
CA THR A 176 3.09 -25.30 -4.49
C THR A 176 2.71 -25.13 -3.02
N ILE A 177 3.30 -25.93 -2.12
CA ILE A 177 3.08 -25.81 -0.68
C ILE A 177 3.57 -24.45 -0.16
N ILE A 178 4.64 -23.91 -0.76
CA ILE A 178 5.20 -22.60 -0.40
C ILE A 178 4.23 -21.51 -0.86
N THR A 179 3.79 -21.56 -2.11
CA THR A 179 2.88 -20.57 -2.69
C THR A 179 1.52 -20.57 -2.00
N ASP A 180 0.89 -21.74 -1.82
CA ASP A 180 -0.41 -21.86 -1.16
C ASP A 180 -0.37 -21.33 0.27
N ARG A 181 0.74 -21.60 0.96
CA ARG A 181 0.90 -21.12 2.33
C ARG A 181 1.14 -19.61 2.38
N LEU A 182 1.89 -19.06 1.44
CA LEU A 182 2.07 -17.62 1.33
C LEU A 182 0.73 -16.91 1.10
N PHE A 183 -0.08 -17.38 0.15
CA PHE A 183 -1.41 -16.79 -0.11
C PHE A 183 -2.34 -16.88 1.11
N PHE A 184 -2.27 -17.97 1.88
CA PHE A 184 -2.98 -18.05 3.16
C PHE A 184 -2.51 -16.99 4.18
N GLU A 185 -1.21 -16.75 4.30
CA GLU A 185 -0.70 -15.71 5.21
C GLU A 185 -1.00 -14.28 4.72
N LEU A 186 -1.01 -14.05 3.40
CA LEU A 186 -1.43 -12.77 2.82
C LEU A 186 -2.88 -12.44 3.15
N ASP A 187 -3.79 -13.41 2.96
CA ASP A 187 -5.20 -13.25 3.30
C ASP A 187 -5.41 -13.04 4.81
N LYS A 188 -4.66 -13.79 5.64
CA LYS A 188 -4.67 -13.57 7.08
C LYS A 188 -4.18 -12.16 7.45
N ALA A 189 -3.08 -11.70 6.86
CA ALA A 189 -2.52 -10.38 7.11
C ALA A 189 -3.51 -9.26 6.72
N LYS A 190 -4.21 -9.43 5.60
CA LYS A 190 -5.32 -8.55 5.19
C LYS A 190 -6.41 -8.47 6.26
N ASN A 191 -6.91 -9.61 6.70
CA ASN A 191 -7.99 -9.67 7.70
C ASN A 191 -7.54 -9.05 9.04
N ASP A 192 -6.32 -9.35 9.50
CA ASP A 192 -5.75 -8.76 10.71
C ASP A 192 -5.59 -7.24 10.59
N TYR A 193 -5.22 -6.73 9.41
CA TYR A 193 -5.13 -5.29 9.13
C TYR A 193 -6.50 -4.61 9.10
N LEU A 194 -7.51 -5.23 8.48
CA LEU A 194 -8.87 -4.67 8.43
C LEU A 194 -9.45 -4.48 9.84
N LEU A 195 -9.21 -5.40 10.76
CA LEU A 195 -9.62 -5.26 12.16
C LEU A 195 -8.93 -4.05 12.85
N ILE A 196 -7.67 -3.78 12.49
CA ILE A 196 -6.95 -2.61 13.00
C ILE A 196 -7.53 -1.32 12.40
N ASP A 197 -7.82 -1.32 11.10
CA ASP A 197 -8.39 -0.17 10.40
C ASP A 197 -9.80 0.18 10.94
N GLU A 198 -10.64 -0.82 11.18
CA GLU A 198 -11.95 -0.63 11.83
C GLU A 198 -11.81 -0.01 13.23
N ARG A 199 -10.85 -0.50 14.01
CA ARG A 199 -10.55 0.05 15.34
C ARG A 199 -10.09 1.50 15.23
N ARG A 200 -9.24 1.83 14.27
CA ARG A 200 -8.79 3.20 14.00
C ARG A 200 -9.98 4.11 13.72
N ARG A 201 -10.81 3.77 12.73
CA ARG A 201 -11.98 4.57 12.35
C ARG A 201 -12.92 4.78 13.54
N THR A 202 -13.07 3.76 14.39
CA THR A 202 -13.87 3.88 15.61
C THR A 202 -13.29 4.90 16.60
N ILE A 203 -11.97 4.93 16.77
CA ILE A 203 -11.30 5.91 17.65
C ILE A 203 -11.37 7.31 17.05
N GLU A 204 -11.07 7.45 15.75
CA GLU A 204 -11.16 8.72 15.01
C GLU A 204 -12.57 9.32 15.09
N ASN A 205 -13.61 8.52 14.88
CA ASN A 205 -15.00 8.97 14.99
C ASN A 205 -15.36 9.40 16.43
N LYS A 206 -14.90 8.65 17.44
CA LYS A 206 -15.08 9.06 18.85
C LYS A 206 -14.37 10.37 19.16
N PHE A 207 -13.17 10.56 18.62
CA PHE A 207 -12.38 11.77 18.80
C PHE A 207 -13.06 12.96 18.13
N LEU A 208 -13.44 12.81 16.86
CA LEU A 208 -14.15 13.83 16.08
C LEU A 208 -15.45 14.27 16.77
N ASN A 209 -16.28 13.32 17.21
CA ASN A 209 -17.52 13.62 17.92
C ASN A 209 -17.27 14.41 19.20
N MET A 210 -16.25 14.05 19.98
CA MET A 210 -15.88 14.79 21.19
C MET A 210 -15.35 16.20 20.85
N THR A 211 -14.53 16.35 19.82
CA THR A 211 -13.99 17.67 19.43
C THR A 211 -15.05 18.60 18.88
N ASN A 212 -16.11 18.09 18.25
CA ASN A 212 -17.24 18.89 17.78
C ASN A 212 -18.01 19.56 18.93
N ASP A 213 -17.95 19.01 20.15
CA ASP A 213 -18.55 19.60 21.34
C ASP A 213 -17.67 20.69 21.98
N PHE A 214 -16.47 20.92 21.45
CA PHE A 214 -15.49 21.88 21.99
C PHE A 214 -15.37 23.11 21.09
N GLU A 215 -15.46 24.30 21.69
CA GLU A 215 -15.39 25.58 20.97
C GLU A 215 -13.97 25.94 20.52
N TYR A 216 -12.95 25.57 21.31
CA TYR A 216 -11.56 26.01 21.12
C TYR A 216 -10.63 24.92 20.56
N ILE A 217 -11.16 23.73 20.22
CA ILE A 217 -10.37 22.61 19.71
C ILE A 217 -10.90 22.22 18.33
N HIS A 218 -10.01 22.15 17.35
CA HIS A 218 -10.39 21.85 15.97
C HIS A 218 -9.57 20.70 15.41
N TYR A 219 -10.26 19.70 14.86
CA TYR A 219 -9.67 18.47 14.33
C TYR A 219 -9.70 18.43 12.79
N GLY A 220 -8.70 17.81 12.17
CA GLY A 220 -8.69 17.50 10.73
C GLY A 220 -8.23 18.63 9.81
N TRP A 221 -7.27 19.44 10.25
CA TRP A 221 -6.81 20.62 9.51
C TRP A 221 -5.66 20.31 8.54
N ASP A 222 -5.78 20.77 7.29
CA ASP A 222 -4.69 20.84 6.31
C ASP A 222 -3.75 22.01 6.65
N SER A 223 -2.45 21.79 6.43
CA SER A 223 -1.36 22.65 6.90
C SER A 223 -1.22 24.02 6.20
N ASP A 224 -2.20 24.45 5.42
CA ASP A 224 -2.09 25.63 4.56
C ASP A 224 -2.91 26.81 5.08
N PHE A 225 -2.39 27.50 6.11
CA PHE A 225 -2.78 28.88 6.41
C PHE A 225 -1.55 29.72 6.78
N ILE A 226 -1.11 30.54 5.83
CA ILE A 226 0.05 31.44 5.91
C ILE A 226 -0.24 32.72 6.75
N ASN A 227 -1.46 32.92 7.22
CA ASN A 227 -1.92 34.23 7.71
C ASN A 227 -2.13 34.33 9.22
N LYS A 228 -1.58 33.44 10.06
CA LYS A 228 -1.68 33.56 11.54
C LYS A 228 -0.43 33.14 12.29
N GLU A 229 -0.17 33.76 13.46
CA GLU A 229 0.88 33.30 14.38
C GLU A 229 0.51 31.94 14.99
N GLN A 230 1.28 30.91 14.64
CA GLN A 230 1.08 29.53 15.10
C GLN A 230 2.34 28.98 15.77
N ARG A 231 2.16 28.15 16.80
CA ARG A 231 3.27 27.43 17.45
C ARG A 231 3.00 25.93 17.56
N LYS A 232 3.89 25.15 16.98
CA LYS A 232 3.88 23.68 17.06
C LYS A 232 4.24 23.23 18.47
N LEU A 233 3.45 22.31 19.02
CA LEU A 233 3.65 21.75 20.35
C LEU A 233 4.51 20.48 20.32
N ASN A 234 5.51 20.41 21.20
CA ASN A 234 6.40 19.25 21.34
C ASN A 234 5.79 18.19 22.26
N ILE A 235 4.80 17.47 21.75
CA ILE A 235 4.04 16.44 22.48
C ILE A 235 4.55 15.03 22.15
N PHE A 236 4.90 14.79 20.89
CA PHE A 236 5.30 13.48 20.39
C PHE A 236 6.75 13.16 20.76
N GLN A 237 7.00 11.91 21.16
CA GLN A 237 8.35 11.41 21.38
C GLN A 237 9.02 11.13 20.04
N ASN A 238 10.34 11.38 19.91
CA ASN A 238 11.13 11.04 18.72
C ASN A 238 11.40 9.52 18.62
N ASN A 239 10.36 8.70 18.74
CA ASN A 239 10.47 7.25 18.63
C ASN A 239 9.59 6.75 17.49
N GLN A 240 10.21 6.16 16.47
CA GLN A 240 9.54 5.73 15.23
C GLN A 240 8.50 4.61 15.45
N ASN A 241 8.57 3.89 16.59
CA ASN A 241 7.71 2.74 16.88
C ASN A 241 6.55 3.03 17.85
N VAL A 242 6.35 4.30 18.23
CA VAL A 242 5.27 4.72 19.14
C VAL A 242 4.10 5.24 18.32
N ILE A 243 2.89 4.83 18.69
CA ILE A 243 1.63 5.22 18.06
C ILE A 243 0.67 5.81 19.11
N ILE A 244 -0.34 6.54 18.65
CA ILE A 244 -1.48 6.96 19.48
C ILE A 244 -2.52 5.85 19.42
N ASN A 245 -2.72 5.16 20.54
CA ASN A 245 -3.62 4.02 20.62
C ASN A 245 -5.02 4.40 21.11
N ASP A 246 -5.13 5.49 21.88
CA ASP A 246 -6.40 6.02 22.39
C ASP A 246 -6.21 7.45 22.93
N PHE A 247 -7.29 8.04 23.44
CA PHE A 247 -7.27 9.35 24.10
C PHE A 247 -8.16 9.37 25.36
N CYS A 248 -7.92 10.35 26.24
CA CYS A 248 -8.70 10.57 27.46
C CYS A 248 -9.61 11.80 27.29
N PRO A 249 -10.94 11.62 27.17
CA PRO A 249 -11.88 12.73 26.98
C PRO A 249 -11.84 13.80 28.07
N ILE A 250 -11.59 13.39 29.32
CA ILE A 250 -11.52 14.30 30.47
C ILE A 250 -10.34 15.27 30.31
N CYS A 251 -9.18 14.77 29.86
CA CYS A 251 -8.01 15.62 29.64
C CYS A 251 -8.27 16.63 28.50
N PHE A 252 -8.98 16.25 27.45
CA PHE A 252 -9.35 17.17 26.37
C PHE A 252 -10.39 18.21 26.81
N LYS A 253 -11.31 17.85 27.70
CA LYS A 253 -12.20 18.82 28.34
C LYS A 253 -11.43 19.82 29.22
N GLU A 254 -10.44 19.35 29.98
CA GLU A 254 -9.55 20.23 30.75
C GLU A 254 -8.78 21.19 29.84
N ILE A 255 -8.30 20.71 28.69
CA ILE A 255 -7.63 21.53 27.68
C ILE A 255 -8.58 22.60 27.14
N ASN A 256 -9.81 22.25 26.78
CA ASN A 256 -10.81 23.21 26.30
C ASN A 256 -11.10 24.30 27.35
N ASN A 257 -11.23 23.94 28.63
CA ASN A 257 -11.44 24.90 29.71
C ASN A 257 -10.23 25.82 29.93
N GLU A 258 -9.00 25.29 29.80
CA GLU A 258 -7.79 26.12 29.85
C GLU A 258 -7.76 27.09 28.66
N LEU A 259 -8.04 26.65 27.44
CA LEU A 259 -8.13 27.52 26.26
C LEU A 259 -9.20 28.60 26.44
N GLU A 260 -10.39 28.25 26.93
CA GLU A 260 -11.46 29.21 27.22
C GLU A 260 -11.00 30.31 28.20
N ARG A 261 -10.26 29.95 29.25
CA ARG A 261 -9.74 30.94 30.23
C ARG A 261 -8.83 31.97 29.58
N PHE A 262 -7.94 31.55 28.69
CA PHE A 262 -7.01 32.43 27.98
C PHE A 262 -7.69 33.19 26.83
N SER A 263 -8.65 32.55 26.16
CA SER A 263 -9.44 33.13 25.06
C SER A 263 -10.31 34.32 25.46
N LYS A 264 -10.49 34.57 26.76
CA LYS A 264 -11.12 35.80 27.27
C LYS A 264 -10.33 37.08 26.95
N VAL A 265 -9.03 36.97 26.68
CA VAL A 265 -8.14 38.11 26.41
C VAL A 265 -7.68 38.14 24.95
N VAL A 266 -7.25 36.99 24.41
CA VAL A 266 -6.83 36.81 23.02
C VAL A 266 -7.40 35.49 22.53
N ARG A 267 -8.18 35.49 21.44
CA ARG A 267 -8.73 34.26 20.88
C ARG A 267 -7.61 33.27 20.59
N THR A 268 -7.65 32.13 21.27
CA THR A 268 -6.65 31.08 21.19
C THR A 268 -7.32 29.74 20.89
N ASP A 269 -6.94 29.17 19.75
CA ASP A 269 -7.50 27.91 19.26
C ASP A 269 -6.41 26.82 19.24
N LEU A 270 -6.78 25.58 19.55
CA LEU A 270 -5.92 24.41 19.40
C LEU A 270 -6.28 23.66 18.12
N ARG A 271 -5.32 23.59 17.20
CA ARG A 271 -5.44 22.81 15.96
C ARG A 271 -4.79 21.45 16.13
N VAL A 272 -5.55 20.39 15.89
CA VAL A 272 -5.16 19.02 16.16
C VAL A 272 -5.29 18.18 14.89
N ASN A 273 -4.19 17.62 14.42
CA ASN A 273 -4.18 16.61 13.38
C ASN A 273 -3.48 15.36 13.96
N LEU A 274 -4.25 14.33 14.28
CA LEU A 274 -3.75 13.10 14.91
C LEU A 274 -4.08 11.92 14.02
N ASN A 275 -3.08 11.06 13.83
CA ASN A 275 -3.25 9.81 13.13
C ASN A 275 -3.23 8.66 14.14
N PHE A 276 -4.40 8.10 14.44
CA PHE A 276 -4.52 7.02 15.42
C PHE A 276 -4.00 5.71 14.83
N ILE A 277 -3.29 4.94 15.64
CA ILE A 277 -2.72 3.62 15.31
C ILE A 277 -1.63 3.62 14.22
N TYR A 278 -1.47 4.70 13.47
CA TYR A 278 -0.39 4.92 12.50
C TYR A 278 0.83 5.64 13.10
N PRO A 279 1.96 5.67 12.37
CA PRO A 279 3.16 6.40 12.78
C PRO A 279 2.87 7.89 13.07
N LEU A 280 3.52 8.41 14.11
CA LEU A 280 3.40 9.80 14.57
C LEU A 280 3.90 10.85 13.55
N SER A 281 4.54 10.43 12.46
CA SER A 281 5.17 11.34 11.47
C SER A 281 4.19 12.32 10.83
N THR A 282 2.93 11.93 10.69
CA THR A 282 1.87 12.78 10.11
C THR A 282 1.04 13.51 11.16
N SER A 283 1.29 13.26 12.46
CA SER A 283 0.54 13.91 13.54
C SER A 283 1.18 15.24 13.90
N SER A 284 0.35 16.28 14.07
CA SER A 284 0.79 17.60 14.49
C SER A 284 -0.26 18.30 15.34
N VAL A 285 0.20 19.10 16.30
CA VAL A 285 -0.67 19.91 17.15
C VAL A 285 -0.08 21.31 17.25
N HIS A 286 -0.92 22.31 17.03
CA HIS A 286 -0.54 23.71 17.00
C HIS A 286 -1.48 24.54 17.87
N ILE A 287 -0.93 25.53 18.57
CA ILE A 287 -1.71 26.62 19.15
C ILE A 287 -1.69 27.77 18.16
N GLU A 288 -2.87 28.30 17.85
CA GLU A 288 -3.11 29.43 16.96
C GLU A 288 -3.68 30.59 17.78
N VAL A 289 -3.13 31.79 17.57
CA VAL A 289 -3.63 33.04 18.17
C VAL A 289 -3.94 34.06 17.08
N GLN A 290 -4.67 35.12 17.45
CA GLN A 290 -4.95 36.25 16.56
C GLN A 290 -3.66 37.02 16.21
N ASP A 291 -3.60 37.57 14.99
CA ASP A 291 -2.43 38.30 14.48
C ASP A 291 -1.96 39.44 15.40
N GLY A 292 -0.65 39.46 15.66
CA GLY A 292 0.01 40.46 16.50
C GLY A 292 -0.07 40.20 18.02
N ALA A 293 -0.68 39.10 18.45
CA ALA A 293 -0.72 38.69 19.84
C ALA A 293 0.38 37.65 20.16
N SER A 294 1.12 37.87 21.25
CA SER A 294 2.14 36.90 21.70
C SER A 294 1.51 35.68 22.37
N ILE A 295 1.98 34.48 22.02
CA ILE A 295 1.56 33.23 22.67
C ILE A 295 2.19 33.10 24.06
N ASP A 296 1.37 32.93 25.10
CA ASP A 296 1.83 32.73 26.47
C ASP A 296 2.50 31.35 26.66
N GLU A 297 3.75 31.35 27.13
CA GLU A 297 4.52 30.15 27.45
C GLU A 297 3.88 29.28 28.55
N LEU A 298 3.15 29.91 29.49
CA LEU A 298 2.44 29.18 30.55
C LEU A 298 1.30 28.34 29.97
N LEU A 299 0.56 28.90 29.02
CA LEU A 299 -0.50 28.19 28.30
C LEU A 299 0.07 27.02 27.51
N ILE A 300 1.17 27.26 26.76
CA ILE A 300 1.87 26.22 26.00
C ILE A 300 2.27 25.06 26.92
N SER A 301 2.88 25.37 28.07
CA SER A 301 3.33 24.36 29.04
C SER A 301 2.17 23.54 29.61
N ASN A 302 1.08 24.21 30.01
CA ASN A 302 -0.10 23.56 30.58
C ASN A 302 -0.81 22.66 29.56
N VAL A 303 -1.08 23.18 28.36
CA VAL A 303 -1.72 22.44 27.27
C VAL A 303 -0.85 21.27 26.83
N THR A 304 0.47 21.46 26.69
CA THR A 304 1.40 20.38 26.35
C THR A 304 1.40 19.27 27.41
N LYS A 305 1.36 19.63 28.70
CA LYS A 305 1.31 18.65 29.80
C LYS A 305 0.00 17.87 29.79
N LEU A 306 -1.13 18.54 29.58
CA LEU A 306 -2.43 17.90 29.48
C LEU A 306 -2.54 17.01 28.24
N LEU A 307 -1.99 17.41 27.09
CA LEU A 307 -1.95 16.59 25.88
C LEU A 307 -1.09 15.34 26.05
N LYS A 308 0.07 15.45 26.70
CA LYS A 308 0.92 14.27 27.04
C LYS A 308 0.22 13.29 27.98
N LYS A 309 -0.67 13.77 28.85
CA LYS A 309 -1.50 12.94 29.73
C LYS A 309 -2.74 12.39 29.01
N GLY A 310 -3.30 13.19 28.10
CA GLY A 310 -4.54 12.92 27.39
C GLY A 310 -4.39 11.95 26.22
N LEU A 311 -3.21 11.87 25.60
CA LEU A 311 -2.93 10.90 24.53
C LEU A 311 -2.34 9.62 25.12
N VAL A 312 -2.90 8.48 24.72
CA VAL A 312 -2.45 7.16 25.16
C VAL A 312 -1.50 6.58 24.12
N PHE A 313 -0.22 6.51 24.48
CA PHE A 313 0.83 5.99 23.60
C PHE A 313 1.07 4.50 23.82
N SER A 314 1.26 3.75 22.74
CA SER A 314 1.68 2.34 22.78
C SER A 314 2.67 2.02 21.67
N SER A 315 3.26 0.82 21.70
CA SER A 315 3.96 0.28 20.54
C SER A 315 2.97 -0.05 19.42
N ALA A 316 3.40 0.09 18.16
CA ALA A 316 2.61 -0.34 17.01
C ALA A 316 2.21 -1.83 17.12
N PRO A 317 0.97 -2.21 16.76
CA PRO A 317 0.55 -3.60 16.75
C PRO A 317 1.43 -4.46 15.84
N GLU A 318 1.74 -5.68 16.27
CA GLU A 318 2.57 -6.61 15.47
C GLU A 318 1.93 -6.93 14.12
N SER A 319 0.61 -7.03 14.06
CA SER A 319 -0.15 -7.22 12.82
C SER A 319 0.01 -6.06 11.83
N PHE A 320 0.02 -4.82 12.32
CA PHE A 320 0.27 -3.63 11.48
C PHE A 320 1.69 -3.65 10.89
N LEU A 321 2.70 -3.90 11.73
CA LEU A 321 4.10 -4.00 11.29
C LEU A 321 4.32 -5.17 10.31
N ASN A 322 3.59 -6.28 10.49
CA ASN A 322 3.66 -7.41 9.59
C ASN A 322 2.99 -7.10 8.25
N TYR A 323 1.84 -6.40 8.25
CA TYR A 323 1.17 -5.98 7.01
C TYR A 323 2.10 -5.15 6.12
N GLY A 324 2.79 -4.16 6.69
CA GLY A 324 3.76 -3.33 5.94
C GLY A 324 4.88 -4.15 5.27
N LYS A 325 5.35 -5.23 5.92
CA LYS A 325 6.36 -6.14 5.32
C LYS A 325 5.80 -6.90 4.11
N TYR A 326 4.53 -7.32 4.17
CA TYR A 326 3.88 -7.99 3.05
C TYR A 326 3.63 -7.01 1.91
N GLU A 327 3.21 -5.77 2.22
CA GLU A 327 3.01 -4.70 1.25
C GLU A 327 4.32 -4.39 0.49
N ASP A 328 5.43 -4.19 1.22
CA ASP A 328 6.75 -3.96 0.63
C ASP A 328 7.19 -5.14 -0.25
N ALA A 329 6.97 -6.38 0.19
CA ALA A 329 7.32 -7.57 -0.57
C ALA A 329 6.52 -7.67 -1.88
N VAL A 330 5.23 -7.36 -1.84
CA VAL A 330 4.36 -7.32 -3.04
C VAL A 330 4.86 -6.26 -4.03
N VAL A 331 5.19 -5.06 -3.56
CA VAL A 331 5.71 -3.96 -4.40
C VAL A 331 7.04 -4.36 -5.05
N ILE A 332 7.96 -4.95 -4.27
CA ILE A 332 9.26 -5.45 -4.77
C ILE A 332 9.06 -6.55 -5.82
N SER A 333 8.15 -7.49 -5.57
CA SER A 333 7.84 -8.61 -6.46
C SER A 333 7.28 -8.13 -7.79
N LEU A 334 6.28 -7.24 -7.75
CA LEU A 334 5.70 -6.66 -8.95
C LEU A 334 6.73 -5.88 -9.75
N ARG A 335 7.50 -5.01 -9.07
CA ARG A 335 8.55 -4.22 -9.72
C ARG A 335 9.55 -5.12 -10.42
N ASN A 336 10.03 -6.18 -9.76
CA ASN A 336 10.96 -7.13 -10.35
C ASN A 336 10.35 -7.85 -11.56
N SER A 337 9.09 -8.27 -11.47
CA SER A 337 8.36 -8.94 -12.56
C SER A 337 8.23 -8.05 -13.80
N LEU A 338 7.95 -6.76 -13.60
CA LEU A 338 7.91 -5.76 -14.67
C LEU A 338 9.27 -5.56 -15.33
N PHE A 339 10.36 -5.51 -14.55
CA PHE A 339 11.72 -5.36 -15.10
C PHE A 339 12.23 -6.61 -15.81
N SER A 340 11.91 -7.80 -15.29
CA SER A 340 12.37 -9.05 -15.88
C SER A 340 11.56 -9.44 -17.12
N GLY A 341 10.41 -8.82 -17.36
CA GLY A 341 9.49 -9.19 -18.43
C GLY A 341 8.89 -10.59 -18.27
N ASN A 342 8.83 -11.10 -17.04
CA ASN A 342 8.33 -12.46 -16.77
C ASN A 342 6.84 -12.42 -16.49
N GLU A 343 6.03 -12.86 -17.45
CA GLU A 343 4.57 -12.82 -17.35
C GLU A 343 4.01 -13.71 -16.23
N LEU A 344 4.63 -14.87 -15.95
CA LEU A 344 4.20 -15.75 -14.86
C LEU A 344 4.46 -15.11 -13.48
N ALA A 345 5.60 -14.45 -13.32
CA ALA A 345 5.91 -13.71 -12.10
C ALA A 345 4.98 -12.49 -11.93
N LEU A 346 4.58 -11.86 -13.05
CA LEU A 346 3.57 -10.80 -13.05
C LEU A 346 2.20 -11.33 -12.59
N ASP A 347 1.75 -12.48 -13.09
CA ASP A 347 0.50 -13.12 -12.64
C ASP A 347 0.50 -13.40 -11.15
N PHE A 348 1.61 -13.94 -10.64
CA PHE A 348 1.78 -14.16 -9.22
C PHE A 348 1.70 -12.85 -8.43
N SER A 349 2.40 -11.80 -8.88
CA SER A 349 2.46 -10.50 -8.21
C SER A 349 1.09 -9.84 -8.14
N ILE A 350 0.33 -9.89 -9.24
CA ILE A 350 -1.04 -9.36 -9.30
C ILE A 350 -1.95 -10.13 -8.35
N ARG A 351 -1.91 -11.46 -8.37
CA ARG A 351 -2.66 -12.27 -7.41
C ARG A 351 -2.29 -11.94 -5.97
N ALA A 352 -1.01 -11.69 -5.68
CA ALA A 352 -0.54 -11.32 -4.35
C ALA A 352 -1.11 -9.96 -3.89
N ILE A 353 -1.15 -8.95 -4.77
CA ILE A 353 -1.83 -7.66 -4.52
C ILE A 353 -3.29 -7.89 -4.14
N PHE A 354 -4.06 -8.58 -4.98
CA PHE A 354 -5.50 -8.74 -4.76
C PHE A 354 -5.84 -9.68 -3.59
N THR A 355 -4.88 -10.52 -3.16
CA THR A 355 -5.01 -11.31 -1.92
C THR A 355 -4.75 -10.46 -0.67
N LEU A 356 -3.72 -9.61 -0.69
CA LEU A 356 -3.31 -8.81 0.47
C LEU A 356 -4.18 -7.55 0.69
N VAL A 357 -4.65 -6.95 -0.40
CA VAL A 357 -5.21 -5.59 -0.39
C VAL A 357 -6.73 -5.64 -0.39
N SER A 358 -7.37 -4.74 0.36
CA SER A 358 -8.82 -4.50 0.28
C SER A 358 -9.13 -3.50 -0.84
N GLU A 359 -10.39 -3.44 -1.27
CA GLU A 359 -10.83 -2.47 -2.28
C GLU A 359 -10.38 -1.04 -1.93
N THR A 360 -10.53 -0.61 -0.67
CA THR A 360 -10.17 0.74 -0.20
C THR A 360 -8.68 1.07 -0.21
N GLU A 361 -7.80 0.07 -0.16
CA GLU A 361 -6.36 0.27 -0.05
C GLU A 361 -5.64 0.08 -1.41
N LEU A 362 -6.35 -0.34 -2.46
CA LEU A 362 -5.76 -0.63 -3.76
C LEU A 362 -4.98 0.57 -4.32
N VAL A 363 -5.60 1.76 -4.31
CA VAL A 363 -4.99 2.99 -4.83
C VAL A 363 -3.68 3.30 -4.12
N LYS A 364 -3.64 3.12 -2.79
CA LYS A 364 -2.44 3.36 -1.98
C LYS A 364 -1.29 2.43 -2.37
N VAL A 365 -1.56 1.13 -2.56
CA VAL A 365 -0.52 0.16 -2.95
C VAL A 365 -0.01 0.45 -4.37
N ILE A 366 -0.89 0.83 -5.29
CA ILE A 366 -0.49 1.27 -6.63
C ILE A 366 0.34 2.56 -6.57
N HIS A 367 0.00 3.50 -5.68
CA HIS A 367 0.79 4.72 -5.48
C HIS A 367 2.18 4.42 -4.90
N ASN A 368 2.27 3.48 -3.95
CA ASN A 368 3.54 3.01 -3.40
C ASN A 368 4.41 2.35 -4.46
N LEU A 369 3.81 1.59 -5.39
CA LEU A 369 4.49 1.10 -6.58
C LEU A 369 5.03 2.27 -7.42
N ASN A 370 4.23 3.29 -7.70
CA ASN A 370 4.67 4.46 -8.48
C ASN A 370 5.85 5.17 -7.80
N HIS A 371 5.79 5.38 -6.49
CA HIS A 371 6.90 5.95 -5.72
C HIS A 371 8.17 5.10 -5.83
N SER A 372 8.06 3.77 -5.84
CA SER A 372 9.22 2.88 -5.98
C SER A 372 9.99 3.06 -7.30
N PHE A 373 9.32 3.56 -8.35
CA PHE A 373 9.94 3.92 -9.62
C PHE A 373 10.54 5.33 -9.62
N GLY A 374 9.91 6.28 -8.91
CA GLY A 374 10.35 7.69 -8.85
C GLY A 374 11.73 7.91 -8.21
N TYR A 375 12.18 7.01 -7.32
CA TYR A 375 13.52 7.09 -6.70
C TYR A 375 14.66 6.56 -7.59
N THR A 376 14.34 5.95 -8.74
CA THR A 376 15.37 5.44 -9.65
C THR A 376 15.58 6.38 -10.84
N ASN A 377 16.69 7.12 -10.84
CA ASN A 377 17.13 8.02 -11.93
C ASN A 377 17.43 7.32 -13.28
N LYS A 378 17.06 6.04 -13.45
CA LYS A 378 17.20 5.34 -14.71
C LYS A 378 15.82 5.32 -15.37
N LYS A 379 15.71 5.87 -16.58
CA LYS A 379 14.58 5.55 -17.47
C LYS A 379 14.49 4.02 -17.50
N ASN A 380 13.40 3.50 -16.97
CA ASN A 380 13.28 2.08 -16.69
C ASN A 380 12.92 1.38 -18.00
N ASN A 381 13.78 0.48 -18.48
CA ASN A 381 13.57 -0.31 -19.70
C ASN A 381 12.51 -1.41 -19.47
N ILE A 382 11.30 -1.02 -19.07
CA ILE A 382 10.17 -1.93 -18.98
C ILE A 382 9.60 -2.08 -20.39
N GLU A 383 9.31 -3.30 -20.81
CA GLU A 383 8.68 -3.53 -22.11
C GLU A 383 7.23 -3.04 -22.07
N TYR A 384 6.82 -2.21 -23.04
CA TYR A 384 5.47 -1.65 -23.10
C TYR A 384 4.38 -2.74 -23.17
N SER A 385 4.69 -3.90 -23.76
CA SER A 385 3.78 -5.06 -23.84
C SER A 385 3.51 -5.66 -22.45
N ILE A 386 4.55 -5.83 -21.63
CA ILE A 386 4.47 -6.34 -20.25
C ILE A 386 3.74 -5.33 -19.36
N PHE A 387 4.02 -4.03 -19.51
CA PHE A 387 3.32 -3.00 -18.76
C PHE A 387 1.83 -2.88 -19.16
N ALA A 388 1.51 -3.07 -20.44
CA ALA A 388 0.13 -3.19 -20.91
C ALA A 388 -0.55 -4.44 -20.34
N ALA A 389 0.14 -5.58 -20.28
CA ALA A 389 -0.38 -6.79 -19.64
C ALA A 389 -0.68 -6.56 -18.15
N PHE A 390 0.18 -5.83 -17.44
CA PHE A 390 -0.08 -5.41 -16.05
C PHE A 390 -1.36 -4.58 -15.93
N TYR A 391 -1.52 -3.54 -16.76
CA TYR A 391 -2.74 -2.73 -16.79
C TYR A 391 -3.98 -3.59 -17.05
N MET A 392 -3.92 -4.47 -18.05
CA MET A 392 -5.04 -5.32 -18.44
C MET A 392 -5.44 -6.33 -17.36
N LYS A 393 -4.46 -6.92 -16.69
CA LYS A 393 -4.69 -7.87 -15.59
C LYS A 393 -5.27 -7.17 -14.36
N VAL A 394 -4.75 -6.00 -13.98
CA VAL A 394 -5.36 -5.17 -12.91
C VAL A 394 -6.79 -4.77 -13.28
N SER A 395 -7.00 -4.29 -14.51
CA SER A 395 -8.33 -3.95 -15.05
C SER A 395 -9.32 -5.12 -14.97
N SER A 396 -8.86 -6.34 -15.24
CA SER A 396 -9.68 -7.55 -15.12
C SER A 396 -10.07 -7.84 -13.66
N GLU A 397 -9.11 -7.81 -12.73
CA GLU A 397 -9.34 -8.10 -11.30
C GLU A 397 -10.31 -7.10 -10.65
N VAL A 398 -10.21 -5.83 -11.01
CA VAL A 398 -11.10 -4.77 -10.47
C VAL A 398 -12.47 -4.71 -11.14
N SER A 399 -12.75 -5.54 -12.15
CA SER A 399 -14.03 -5.50 -12.88
C SER A 399 -15.24 -5.84 -12.02
N GLY A 400 -15.05 -6.59 -10.93
CA GLY A 400 -16.12 -6.94 -9.98
C GLY A 400 -16.37 -5.92 -8.87
N TYR A 401 -15.58 -4.83 -8.81
CA TYR A 401 -15.66 -3.84 -7.73
C TYR A 401 -16.83 -2.87 -7.96
N LYS A 402 -17.46 -2.43 -6.88
CA LYS A 402 -18.61 -1.52 -6.94
C LYS A 402 -18.21 -0.06 -6.72
N ASN A 403 -17.06 0.20 -6.10
CA ASN A 403 -16.55 1.55 -5.93
C ASN A 403 -15.74 1.97 -7.17
N TYR A 404 -16.44 2.49 -8.17
CA TYR A 404 -15.83 2.89 -9.44
C TYR A 404 -14.77 4.00 -9.31
N ASN A 405 -14.83 4.84 -8.27
CA ASN A 405 -13.81 5.87 -8.02
C ASN A 405 -12.45 5.23 -7.75
N ILE A 406 -12.40 4.28 -6.81
CA ILE A 406 -11.18 3.53 -6.48
C ILE A 406 -10.62 2.82 -7.70
N VAL A 407 -11.50 2.18 -8.49
CA VAL A 407 -11.10 1.48 -9.71
C VAL A 407 -10.47 2.44 -10.70
N CYS A 408 -11.13 3.57 -10.97
CA CYS A 408 -10.64 4.56 -11.92
C CYS A 408 -9.33 5.20 -11.44
N ASP A 409 -9.19 5.50 -10.15
CA ASP A 409 -7.97 6.08 -9.57
C ASP A 409 -6.78 5.12 -9.63
N ALA A 410 -7.02 3.82 -9.43
CA ALA A 410 -5.99 2.80 -9.58
C ALA A 410 -5.51 2.68 -11.04
N LEU A 411 -6.45 2.60 -11.99
CA LEU A 411 -6.13 2.53 -13.42
C LEU A 411 -5.44 3.82 -13.91
N ARG A 412 -5.91 4.98 -13.43
CA ARG A 412 -5.27 6.28 -13.69
C ARG A 412 -3.82 6.30 -13.21
N SER A 413 -3.59 5.87 -11.97
CA SER A 413 -2.26 5.83 -11.37
C SER A 413 -1.28 4.96 -12.18
N ILE A 414 -1.75 3.85 -12.78
CA ILE A 414 -0.92 3.02 -13.66
C ILE A 414 -0.62 3.75 -14.98
N MET A 415 -1.59 4.44 -15.57
CA MET A 415 -1.37 5.22 -16.80
C MET A 415 -0.40 6.39 -16.57
N ASP A 416 -0.51 7.07 -15.42
CA ASP A 416 0.37 8.17 -15.04
C ASP A 416 1.80 7.67 -14.80
N LEU A 417 1.95 6.49 -14.20
CA LEU A 417 3.25 5.82 -14.14
C LEU A 417 3.80 5.54 -15.55
N GLY A 418 2.97 5.08 -16.47
CA GLY A 418 3.33 4.88 -17.87
C GLY A 418 3.87 6.16 -18.52
N ARG A 419 3.21 7.31 -18.31
CA ARG A 419 3.68 8.62 -18.80
C ARG A 419 5.00 9.05 -18.17
N TYR A 420 5.24 8.65 -16.92
CA TYR A 420 6.46 8.99 -16.20
C TYR A 420 7.67 8.16 -16.67
N ILE A 421 7.49 6.86 -16.92
CA ILE A 421 8.61 5.95 -17.24
C ILE A 421 8.98 5.93 -18.72
N TYR A 422 8.05 6.25 -19.61
CA TYR A 422 8.22 6.18 -21.06
C TYR A 422 8.46 7.55 -21.67
N ASP A 423 9.18 7.57 -22.80
CA ASP A 423 9.06 8.69 -23.73
C ASP A 423 7.75 8.61 -24.53
N ASN A 424 7.46 9.63 -25.35
CA ASN A 424 6.20 9.74 -26.07
C ASN A 424 5.96 8.56 -27.03
N GLU A 425 7.01 8.08 -27.71
CA GLU A 425 6.88 6.94 -28.66
C GLU A 425 6.55 5.63 -27.94
N GLN A 426 7.27 5.35 -26.84
CA GLN A 426 7.01 4.18 -26.02
C GLN A 426 5.63 4.23 -25.35
N TYR A 427 5.23 5.42 -24.88
CA TYR A 427 3.91 5.61 -24.29
C TYR A 427 2.80 5.40 -25.32
N ASP A 428 2.99 5.87 -26.55
CA ASP A 428 2.01 5.71 -27.62
C ASP A 428 1.77 4.21 -27.97
N GLU A 429 2.83 3.39 -28.02
CA GLU A 429 2.69 1.94 -28.22
C GLU A 429 2.04 1.24 -27.02
N PHE A 430 2.38 1.62 -25.78
CA PHE A 430 1.66 1.17 -24.59
C PHE A 430 0.16 1.53 -24.65
N TYR A 431 -0.14 2.79 -24.97
CA TYR A 431 -1.50 3.31 -24.98
C TYR A 431 -2.37 2.57 -26.01
N LYS A 432 -1.82 2.32 -27.19
CA LYS A 432 -2.46 1.55 -28.27
C LYS A 432 -2.86 0.14 -27.84
N LEU A 433 -2.13 -0.50 -26.94
CA LEU A 433 -2.48 -1.82 -26.40
C LEU A 433 -3.63 -1.75 -25.40
N ILE A 434 -3.71 -0.71 -24.58
CA ILE A 434 -4.74 -0.58 -23.54
C ILE A 434 -6.00 0.15 -24.01
N SER A 435 -5.92 0.94 -25.08
CA SER A 435 -7.02 1.79 -25.57
C SER A 435 -8.31 1.00 -25.86
N PRO A 436 -8.28 -0.20 -26.47
CA PRO A 436 -9.50 -0.95 -26.74
C PRO A 436 -10.29 -1.30 -25.46
N SER A 437 -9.59 -1.61 -24.36
CA SER A 437 -10.22 -1.88 -23.07
C SER A 437 -10.83 -0.62 -22.46
N LEU A 438 -10.11 0.50 -22.55
CA LEU A 438 -10.59 1.81 -22.10
C LEU A 438 -11.82 2.27 -22.89
N GLU A 439 -11.79 2.16 -24.22
CA GLU A 439 -12.89 2.47 -25.13
C GLU A 439 -14.14 1.65 -24.76
N HIS A 440 -13.97 0.33 -24.59
CA HIS A 440 -15.07 -0.56 -24.21
C HIS A 440 -15.69 -0.16 -22.87
N ARG A 441 -14.87 0.14 -21.85
CA ARG A 441 -15.37 0.52 -20.52
C ARG A 441 -16.06 1.88 -20.52
N ALA A 442 -15.53 2.85 -21.27
CA ALA A 442 -16.15 4.17 -21.41
C ALA A 442 -17.50 4.10 -22.14
N GLN A 443 -17.67 3.15 -23.08
CA GLN A 443 -18.91 3.00 -23.84
C GLN A 443 -19.99 2.18 -23.12
N TYR A 444 -19.61 1.11 -22.42
CA TYR A 444 -20.56 0.09 -21.94
C TYR A 444 -20.69 0.02 -20.41
N SER A 445 -20.32 1.06 -19.67
CA SER A 445 -20.46 1.10 -18.20
C SER A 445 -21.91 1.34 -17.73
N LEU A 446 -22.84 0.47 -18.13
CA LEU A 446 -24.28 0.53 -17.83
C LEU A 446 -24.63 0.38 -16.33
N GLY A 447 -23.66 0.05 -15.48
CA GLY A 447 -23.82 -0.07 -14.03
C GLY A 447 -23.22 1.08 -13.21
N ASP A 448 -22.68 2.11 -13.87
CA ASP A 448 -22.04 3.27 -13.26
C ASP A 448 -22.92 4.52 -13.48
N PRO A 449 -23.74 4.91 -12.49
CA PRO A 449 -24.71 6.00 -12.65
C PRO A 449 -24.02 7.36 -12.85
N GLU A 450 -22.75 7.49 -12.45
CA GLU A 450 -21.98 8.71 -12.56
C GLU A 450 -21.03 8.70 -13.75
N TYR A 451 -20.94 7.62 -14.54
CA TYR A 451 -20.05 7.50 -15.69
C TYR A 451 -18.56 7.80 -15.36
N ARG A 452 -18.06 7.30 -14.23
CA ARG A 452 -16.67 7.45 -13.77
C ARG A 452 -15.64 6.88 -14.75
N PHE A 453 -15.93 5.77 -15.42
CA PHE A 453 -15.04 5.26 -16.48
C PHE A 453 -14.94 6.21 -17.67
N PHE A 454 -16.02 6.93 -17.98
CA PHE A 454 -16.00 7.99 -18.98
C PHE A 454 -15.17 9.18 -18.49
N ASP A 455 -15.26 9.56 -17.21
CA ASP A 455 -14.41 10.60 -16.62
C ASP A 455 -12.92 10.24 -16.68
N LEU A 456 -12.57 8.98 -16.38
CA LEU A 456 -11.21 8.47 -16.52
C LEU A 456 -10.71 8.58 -17.96
N TYR A 457 -11.54 8.16 -18.92
CA TYR A 457 -11.22 8.28 -20.35
C TYR A 457 -11.01 9.75 -20.70
N MET A 458 -11.86 10.64 -20.20
CA MET A 458 -11.78 12.05 -20.50
C MET A 458 -10.54 12.73 -19.93
N SER A 459 -10.18 12.38 -18.70
CA SER A 459 -8.92 12.85 -18.13
C SER A 459 -7.74 12.38 -18.97
N THR A 460 -7.77 11.13 -19.45
CA THR A 460 -6.71 10.57 -20.30
C THR A 460 -6.56 11.35 -21.60
N VAL A 461 -7.67 11.80 -22.21
CA VAL A 461 -7.64 12.68 -23.39
C VAL A 461 -6.92 13.99 -23.08
N ARG A 462 -7.30 14.65 -21.98
CA ARG A 462 -6.64 15.89 -21.53
C ARG A 462 -5.15 15.67 -21.30
N ASP A 463 -4.79 14.65 -20.55
CA ASP A 463 -3.42 14.38 -20.15
C ASP A 463 -2.52 14.01 -21.36
N ASN A 464 -3.08 13.35 -22.38
CA ASN A 464 -2.37 13.08 -23.64
C ASN A 464 -2.09 14.36 -24.45
N ILE A 465 -2.99 15.35 -24.44
CA ILE A 465 -2.74 16.67 -25.05
C ILE A 465 -1.63 17.40 -24.30
N LEU A 466 -1.74 17.46 -22.96
CA LEU A 466 -0.78 18.18 -22.11
C LEU A 466 0.63 17.58 -22.19
N SER A 467 0.72 16.24 -22.26
CA SER A 467 1.99 15.52 -22.36
C SER A 467 2.52 15.43 -23.80
N LYS A 468 1.80 15.98 -24.79
CA LYS A 468 2.15 15.93 -26.22
C LYS A 468 2.25 14.49 -26.78
N ASN A 469 1.49 13.56 -26.22
CA ASN A 469 1.35 12.18 -26.69
C ASN A 469 0.31 12.13 -27.82
N TYR A 470 0.70 12.68 -28.97
CA TYR A 470 -0.26 12.99 -30.03
C TYR A 470 -0.82 11.76 -30.73
N LEU A 471 -0.10 10.64 -30.82
CA LEU A 471 -0.65 9.42 -31.42
C LEU A 471 -1.71 8.80 -30.50
N ALA A 472 -1.43 8.71 -29.19
CA ALA A 472 -2.42 8.34 -28.18
C ALA A 472 -3.65 9.26 -28.23
N PHE A 473 -3.45 10.58 -28.32
CA PHE A 473 -4.56 11.53 -28.46
C PHE A 473 -5.36 11.37 -29.77
N SER A 474 -4.72 11.00 -30.88
CA SER A 474 -5.43 10.70 -32.12
C SER A 474 -6.29 9.44 -32.04
N LEU A 475 -5.89 8.44 -31.24
CA LEU A 475 -6.76 7.30 -30.91
C LEU A 475 -7.99 7.76 -30.11
N ASN A 476 -7.79 8.62 -29.11
CA ASN A 476 -8.88 9.21 -28.34
C ASN A 476 -9.85 9.99 -29.20
N THR A 477 -9.31 10.84 -30.07
CA THR A 477 -10.08 11.66 -30.99
C THR A 477 -10.95 10.77 -31.88
N ARG A 478 -10.36 9.75 -32.52
CA ARG A 478 -11.11 8.81 -33.38
C ARG A 478 -12.24 8.13 -32.62
N PHE A 479 -12.01 7.69 -31.38
CA PHE A 479 -13.06 7.05 -30.59
C PHE A 479 -14.20 8.02 -30.28
N LEU A 480 -13.90 9.18 -29.67
CA LEU A 480 -14.92 10.11 -29.20
C LEU A 480 -15.64 10.85 -30.33
N THR A 481 -14.96 11.21 -31.42
CA THR A 481 -15.58 12.02 -32.49
C THR A 481 -16.21 11.20 -33.60
N GLU A 482 -15.89 9.90 -33.73
CA GLU A 482 -16.36 9.07 -34.84
C GLU A 482 -17.08 7.77 -34.40
N LYS A 483 -16.63 7.12 -33.31
CA LYS A 483 -17.13 5.78 -32.92
C LYS A 483 -18.11 5.76 -31.76
N PHE A 484 -17.98 6.69 -30.82
CA PHE A 484 -18.78 6.70 -29.60
C PHE A 484 -20.27 6.87 -29.94
N ARG A 485 -21.12 6.03 -29.35
CA ARG A 485 -22.58 6.09 -29.53
C ARG A 485 -23.25 6.13 -28.17
N TYR A 486 -24.29 6.96 -28.04
CA TYR A 486 -25.07 7.09 -26.82
C TYR A 486 -25.80 5.78 -26.51
N PRO A 487 -25.81 5.34 -25.24
CA PRO A 487 -26.90 4.51 -24.74
C PRO A 487 -28.18 5.36 -24.81
N GLU A 488 -29.21 4.92 -25.53
CA GLU A 488 -30.49 5.64 -25.65
C GLU A 488 -31.05 6.00 -24.26
N SER A 489 -31.12 7.30 -23.93
CA SER A 489 -31.88 7.78 -22.78
C SER A 489 -33.26 8.25 -23.24
N SER A 490 -34.31 7.79 -22.56
CA SER A 490 -35.69 8.23 -22.75
C SER A 490 -35.79 9.76 -22.64
N ASP A 491 -36.29 10.39 -23.68
CA ASP A 491 -36.11 11.80 -24.01
C ASP A 491 -37.30 12.67 -23.52
N ASP A 492 -36.99 13.73 -22.77
CA ASP A 492 -37.85 14.89 -22.54
C ASP A 492 -37.60 16.02 -23.57
N GLY A 493 -36.64 15.83 -24.49
CA GLY A 493 -36.41 16.65 -25.69
C GLY A 493 -35.58 17.92 -25.49
N GLU A 494 -35.41 18.40 -24.25
CA GLU A 494 -34.69 19.66 -23.95
C GLU A 494 -33.41 19.47 -23.12
N THR A 495 -33.38 18.49 -22.22
CA THR A 495 -32.29 18.30 -21.25
C THR A 495 -31.20 17.36 -21.79
N LEU A 496 -29.94 17.68 -21.46
CA LEU A 496 -28.84 16.75 -21.68
C LEU A 496 -28.80 15.73 -20.55
N SER A 497 -28.68 14.46 -20.89
CA SER A 497 -28.28 13.41 -19.95
C SER A 497 -26.89 13.70 -19.37
N ILE A 498 -26.54 13.04 -18.27
CA ILE A 498 -25.24 13.21 -17.60
C ILE A 498 -24.08 12.97 -18.57
N ILE A 499 -24.16 11.92 -19.40
CA ILE A 499 -23.10 11.60 -20.35
C ILE A 499 -23.03 12.60 -21.50
N GLU A 500 -24.16 13.01 -22.07
CA GLU A 500 -24.21 14.04 -23.11
C GLU A 500 -23.59 15.36 -22.61
N ASN A 501 -23.93 15.77 -21.38
CA ASN A 501 -23.35 16.95 -20.75
C ASN A 501 -21.81 16.85 -20.64
N LYS A 502 -21.32 15.72 -20.14
CA LYS A 502 -19.87 15.45 -20.03
C LYS A 502 -19.17 15.48 -21.39
N MET A 503 -19.78 14.94 -22.44
CA MET A 503 -19.19 14.97 -23.79
C MET A 503 -19.13 16.38 -24.37
N VAL A 504 -20.22 17.16 -24.26
CA VAL A 504 -20.23 18.54 -24.75
C VAL A 504 -19.22 19.40 -23.99
N SER A 505 -19.09 19.20 -22.67
CA SER A 505 -18.06 19.85 -21.85
C SER A 505 -16.65 19.45 -22.29
N CYS A 506 -16.43 18.17 -22.61
CA CYS A 506 -15.19 17.66 -23.17
C CYS A 506 -14.81 18.35 -24.49
N VAL A 507 -15.74 18.48 -25.45
CA VAL A 507 -15.46 19.14 -26.74
C VAL A 507 -14.95 20.56 -26.51
N ARG A 508 -15.64 21.32 -25.66
CA ARG A 508 -15.26 22.68 -25.30
C ARG A 508 -13.84 22.72 -24.71
N GLN A 509 -13.53 21.82 -23.78
CA GLN A 509 -12.21 21.74 -23.15
C GLN A 509 -11.12 21.38 -24.15
N VAL A 510 -11.31 20.32 -24.94
CA VAL A 510 -10.30 19.85 -25.91
C VAL A 510 -10.00 20.91 -26.96
N ILE A 511 -11.02 21.57 -27.54
CA ILE A 511 -10.81 22.65 -28.51
C ILE A 511 -10.04 23.81 -27.87
N THR A 512 -10.37 24.16 -26.62
CA THR A 512 -9.65 25.20 -25.89
C THR A 512 -8.16 24.87 -25.76
N LEU A 513 -7.83 23.65 -25.33
CA LEU A 513 -6.44 23.19 -25.19
C LEU A 513 -5.70 23.17 -26.55
N LEU A 514 -6.35 22.68 -27.61
CA LEU A 514 -5.77 22.68 -28.95
C LEU A 514 -5.52 24.09 -29.48
N ILE A 515 -6.41 25.05 -29.21
CA ILE A 515 -6.24 26.45 -29.61
C ILE A 515 -5.06 27.09 -28.88
N ILE A 516 -4.89 26.84 -27.57
CA ILE A 516 -3.76 27.35 -26.81
C ILE A 516 -2.45 26.91 -27.46
N ARG A 517 -2.32 25.59 -27.73
CA ARG A 517 -1.10 25.05 -28.36
C ARG A 517 -0.94 25.57 -29.79
N LEU A 518 -2.02 25.66 -30.56
CA LEU A 518 -1.99 26.18 -31.93
C LEU A 518 -1.51 27.64 -31.98
N CYS A 519 -2.04 28.51 -31.11
CA CYS A 519 -1.62 29.91 -31.02
C CYS A 519 -0.12 30.01 -30.69
N TYR A 520 0.33 29.28 -29.67
CA TYR A 520 1.75 29.26 -29.30
C TYR A 520 2.65 28.78 -30.46
N LEU A 521 2.29 27.67 -31.12
CA LEU A 521 3.06 27.13 -32.24
C LEU A 521 3.03 28.07 -33.46
N SER A 522 1.96 28.83 -33.66
CA SER A 522 1.87 29.80 -34.76
C SER A 522 2.74 31.04 -34.57
N GLU A 523 3.10 31.36 -33.33
CA GLU A 523 4.00 32.48 -32.99
C GLU A 523 5.48 32.08 -33.06
N LYS A 524 5.80 30.78 -33.00
CA LYS A 524 7.18 30.25 -33.06
C LYS A 524 7.59 30.01 -34.52
N SER A 525 8.68 30.65 -34.94
CA SER A 525 8.99 30.83 -36.37
C SER A 525 9.66 29.65 -37.08
N ASP A 526 10.11 28.57 -36.44
CA ASP A 526 10.64 27.38 -37.14
C ASP A 526 10.66 26.11 -36.26
N GLY A 527 10.55 24.93 -36.89
CA GLY A 527 10.78 23.61 -36.26
C GLY A 527 9.54 22.77 -35.87
N HIS A 528 8.33 23.36 -35.89
CA HIS A 528 7.11 22.71 -35.37
C HIS A 528 6.07 22.31 -36.44
N GLN A 529 6.45 22.23 -37.72
CA GLN A 529 5.47 22.03 -38.80
C GLN A 529 4.68 20.73 -38.66
N GLU A 530 5.32 19.65 -38.22
CA GLU A 530 4.67 18.34 -38.06
C GLU A 530 3.69 18.33 -36.88
N GLU A 531 4.09 18.90 -35.73
CA GLU A 531 3.22 19.09 -34.58
C GLU A 531 2.00 19.95 -34.94
N LEU A 532 2.23 21.06 -35.64
CA LEU A 532 1.18 21.96 -36.10
C LEU A 532 0.22 21.28 -37.10
N ARG A 533 0.73 20.37 -37.96
CA ARG A 533 -0.10 19.54 -38.84
C ARG A 533 -1.00 18.62 -38.03
N ILE A 534 -0.48 17.95 -37.01
CA ILE A 534 -1.24 17.02 -36.16
C ILE A 534 -2.30 17.76 -35.34
N ILE A 535 -1.95 18.90 -34.70
CA ILE A 535 -2.90 19.73 -33.96
C ILE A 535 -4.04 20.19 -34.85
N LYS A 536 -3.75 20.68 -36.06
CA LYS A 536 -4.79 21.09 -37.03
C LYS A 536 -5.70 19.94 -37.43
N GLN A 537 -5.14 18.75 -37.69
CA GLN A 537 -5.93 17.57 -38.06
C GLN A 537 -6.89 17.14 -36.94
N ASN A 538 -6.40 17.08 -35.70
CA ASN A 538 -7.25 16.75 -34.56
C ASN A 538 -8.30 17.84 -34.31
N LEU A 539 -7.93 19.13 -34.39
CA LEU A 539 -8.86 20.24 -34.21
C LEU A 539 -10.04 20.18 -35.19
N MET A 540 -9.80 19.86 -36.47
CA MET A 540 -10.89 19.70 -37.44
C MET A 540 -11.89 18.60 -37.06
N LYS A 541 -11.42 17.49 -36.48
CA LYS A 541 -12.30 16.42 -36.00
C LYS A 541 -13.15 16.84 -34.80
N TRP A 542 -12.55 17.58 -33.88
CA TRP A 542 -13.22 18.07 -32.67
C TRP A 542 -14.20 19.23 -32.94
N LEU A 543 -14.06 19.94 -34.06
CA LEU A 543 -14.99 21.02 -34.44
C LEU A 543 -16.32 20.52 -35.03
N ALA A 544 -16.33 19.30 -35.56
CA ALA A 544 -17.50 18.65 -36.15
C ALA A 544 -17.56 17.14 -35.80
N PRO A 545 -17.62 16.77 -34.50
CA PRO A 545 -17.78 15.38 -34.09
C PRO A 545 -19.17 14.86 -34.49
N SER A 546 -19.26 13.59 -34.88
CA SER A 546 -20.49 12.99 -35.39
C SER A 546 -21.65 13.06 -34.40
N PHE A 547 -21.37 12.91 -33.11
CA PHE A 547 -22.40 12.90 -32.07
C PHE A 547 -23.07 14.27 -31.84
N LEU A 548 -22.46 15.37 -32.28
CA LEU A 548 -23.09 16.69 -32.17
C LEU A 548 -24.25 16.84 -33.15
N GLU A 549 -24.31 16.02 -34.21
CA GLU A 549 -25.45 15.99 -35.15
C GLU A 549 -26.76 15.57 -34.47
N ASP A 550 -26.69 14.75 -33.43
CA ASP A 550 -27.89 14.32 -32.71
C ASP A 550 -28.24 15.29 -31.57
N LEU A 551 -27.25 15.99 -31.01
CA LEU A 551 -27.45 16.84 -29.84
C LEU A 551 -27.77 18.30 -30.16
N PHE A 552 -27.40 18.83 -31.34
CA PHE A 552 -27.41 20.28 -31.57
C PHE A 552 -28.80 20.94 -31.45
N TYR A 553 -29.89 20.17 -31.50
CA TYR A 553 -31.25 20.65 -31.28
C TYR A 553 -31.61 20.84 -29.80
N LYS A 554 -30.88 20.22 -28.86
CA LYS A 554 -31.13 20.32 -27.43
C LYS A 554 -30.58 21.65 -26.88
N SER A 555 -31.40 22.41 -26.15
CA SER A 555 -31.01 23.70 -25.56
C SER A 555 -29.83 23.57 -24.59
N GLY A 556 -29.78 22.48 -23.81
CA GLY A 556 -28.70 22.22 -22.87
C GLY A 556 -27.30 22.12 -23.49
N VAL A 557 -27.17 21.86 -24.80
CA VAL A 557 -25.86 21.92 -25.50
C VAL A 557 -25.28 23.32 -25.44
N TYR A 558 -26.11 24.33 -25.68
CA TYR A 558 -25.67 25.72 -25.71
C TYR A 558 -25.30 26.19 -24.31
N ASP A 559 -26.06 25.80 -23.29
CA ASP A 559 -25.74 26.10 -21.90
C ASP A 559 -24.34 25.60 -21.53
N VAL A 560 -24.00 24.36 -21.89
CA VAL A 560 -22.67 23.79 -21.62
C VAL A 560 -21.57 24.47 -22.43
N ILE A 561 -21.79 24.76 -23.72
CA ILE A 561 -20.80 25.43 -24.58
C ILE A 561 -20.48 26.84 -24.08
N PHE A 562 -21.50 27.61 -23.68
CA PHE A 562 -21.37 28.99 -23.23
C PHE A 562 -21.06 29.14 -21.73
N THR A 563 -21.02 28.04 -20.98
CA THR A 563 -20.61 28.07 -19.58
C THR A 563 -19.19 28.62 -19.47
N VAL A 564 -19.02 29.69 -18.69
CA VAL A 564 -17.70 30.26 -18.38
C VAL A 564 -16.99 29.28 -17.44
N PRO A 565 -15.72 28.90 -17.70
CA PRO A 565 -14.95 28.11 -16.75
C PRO A 565 -14.95 28.80 -15.37
N SER A 566 -15.35 28.09 -14.32
CA SER A 566 -15.42 28.63 -12.96
C SER A 566 -14.04 28.97 -12.39
N GLU A 567 -12.99 28.30 -12.86
CA GLU A 567 -11.59 28.56 -12.51
C GLU A 567 -10.68 28.42 -13.73
N PRO A 568 -9.60 29.24 -13.85
CA PRO A 568 -8.62 29.06 -14.91
C PRO A 568 -7.74 27.84 -14.63
N ASP A 569 -7.70 26.87 -15.55
CA ASP A 569 -6.72 25.77 -15.53
C ASP A 569 -5.33 26.32 -15.93
N PHE A 570 -4.72 27.04 -15.00
CA PHE A 570 -3.44 27.73 -15.20
C PHE A 570 -2.32 26.76 -15.57
N ASP A 571 -2.27 25.59 -14.95
CA ASP A 571 -1.24 24.58 -15.17
C ASP A 571 -1.30 24.02 -16.59
N ALA A 572 -2.50 23.74 -17.11
CA ALA A 572 -2.68 23.31 -18.50
C ALA A 572 -2.22 24.38 -19.49
N SER A 573 -2.64 25.63 -19.29
CA SER A 573 -2.25 26.76 -20.15
C SER A 573 -0.73 26.94 -20.17
N ARG A 574 -0.11 26.89 -19.00
CA ARG A 574 1.33 27.02 -18.80
C ARG A 574 2.11 25.91 -19.50
N THR A 575 1.67 24.67 -19.32
CA THR A 575 2.27 23.48 -19.95
C THR A 575 2.23 23.59 -21.47
N LEU A 576 1.08 23.95 -22.05
CA LEU A 576 0.92 24.01 -23.51
C LEU A 576 1.65 25.19 -24.15
N ARG A 577 1.92 26.25 -23.40
CA ARG A 577 2.71 27.42 -23.82
C ARG A 577 4.21 27.27 -23.50
N ASP A 578 4.63 26.12 -22.97
CA ASP A 578 6.02 25.85 -22.54
C ASP A 578 6.58 26.93 -21.57
N ILE A 579 5.74 27.42 -20.65
CA ILE A 579 6.13 28.46 -19.67
C ILE A 579 6.80 27.79 -18.44
N PRO A 580 8.01 28.20 -18.01
CA PRO A 580 8.73 27.59 -16.89
C PRO A 580 8.08 27.72 -15.49
N ASP A 581 8.40 26.76 -14.60
CA ASP A 581 8.36 26.75 -13.11
C ASP A 581 8.07 28.08 -12.39
N TYR A 582 8.88 29.06 -12.72
CA TYR A 582 9.12 30.26 -11.92
C TYR A 582 8.56 31.53 -12.58
N GLU A 583 7.95 31.41 -13.76
CA GLU A 583 7.38 32.56 -14.46
C GLU A 583 5.89 32.73 -14.16
N VAL A 584 5.49 33.96 -13.82
CA VAL A 584 4.09 34.33 -13.57
C VAL A 584 3.35 34.40 -14.90
N ALA A 585 2.41 33.48 -15.12
CA ALA A 585 1.54 33.51 -16.29
C ALA A 585 0.45 34.59 -16.10
N THR A 586 0.47 35.64 -16.92
CA THR A 586 -0.58 36.68 -16.97
C THR A 586 -1.73 36.33 -17.91
N PHE A 587 -1.77 35.11 -18.46
CA PHE A 587 -2.73 34.72 -19.49
C PHE A 587 -3.83 33.81 -18.93
N SER A 588 -5.06 34.32 -18.91
CA SER A 588 -6.24 33.55 -18.51
C SER A 588 -6.70 32.62 -19.63
N ILE A 589 -6.97 31.34 -19.29
CA ILE A 589 -7.57 30.35 -20.20
C ILE A 589 -8.93 30.79 -20.74
N ASN A 590 -9.60 31.72 -20.06
CA ASN A 590 -10.93 32.20 -20.44
C ASN A 590 -10.93 32.85 -21.83
N ASN A 591 -9.88 33.58 -22.20
CA ASN A 591 -9.79 34.18 -23.53
C ASN A 591 -9.72 33.09 -24.61
N ASP A 592 -8.95 32.03 -24.39
CA ASP A 592 -8.84 30.93 -25.33
C ASP A 592 -10.11 30.07 -25.37
N ALA A 593 -10.84 29.97 -24.25
CA ALA A 593 -12.17 29.36 -24.21
C ALA A 593 -13.19 30.16 -25.05
N PHE A 594 -13.16 31.51 -24.99
CA PHE A 594 -14.01 32.33 -25.87
C PHE A 594 -13.63 32.18 -27.35
N LYS A 595 -12.34 32.02 -27.67
CA LYS A 595 -11.90 31.68 -29.04
C LYS A 595 -12.41 30.31 -29.47
N ALA A 596 -12.39 29.32 -28.58
CA ALA A 596 -12.93 27.98 -28.83
C ALA A 596 -14.43 28.01 -29.14
N VAL A 597 -15.20 28.72 -28.32
CA VAL A 597 -16.63 28.95 -28.56
C VAL A 597 -16.85 29.67 -29.89
N SER A 598 -16.10 30.74 -30.16
CA SER A 598 -16.21 31.47 -31.43
C SER A 598 -15.90 30.57 -32.64
N LEU A 599 -14.90 29.70 -32.53
CA LEU A 599 -14.53 28.75 -33.56
C LEU A 599 -15.62 27.69 -33.78
N LEU A 600 -16.22 27.17 -32.71
CA LEU A 600 -17.39 26.29 -32.76
C LEU A 600 -18.61 26.98 -33.38
N MET A 601 -18.79 28.28 -33.20
CA MET A 601 -20.01 28.98 -33.62
C MET A 601 -19.90 29.67 -34.98
N THR A 602 -18.80 29.46 -35.71
CA THR A 602 -18.56 30.10 -37.01
C THR A 602 -18.09 29.10 -38.06
N GLN A 603 -18.46 29.35 -39.32
CA GLN A 603 -17.83 28.65 -40.45
C GLN A 603 -16.44 29.23 -40.68
N THR A 604 -15.42 28.40 -40.51
CA THR A 604 -14.02 28.79 -40.72
C THR A 604 -13.33 27.79 -41.64
N LEU A 605 -12.11 28.09 -42.08
CA LEU A 605 -11.28 27.11 -42.81
C LEU A 605 -11.09 25.80 -42.04
N PHE A 606 -11.26 25.84 -40.71
CA PHE A 606 -11.12 24.68 -39.82
C PHE A 606 -12.48 24.06 -39.41
N ASN A 607 -13.62 24.72 -39.67
CA ASN A 607 -14.93 24.31 -39.15
C ASN A 607 -16.07 24.41 -40.17
N LYS A 608 -16.80 23.31 -40.34
CA LYS A 608 -18.14 23.26 -40.94
C LYS A 608 -19.04 22.44 -40.01
N ASN A 609 -19.72 23.10 -39.07
CA ASN A 609 -20.60 22.40 -38.13
C ASN A 609 -22.06 22.84 -38.16
N ASN A 610 -22.90 21.98 -37.57
CA ASN A 610 -24.35 22.07 -37.55
C ASN A 610 -24.91 23.01 -36.47
N LEU A 611 -24.06 23.71 -35.71
CA LEU A 611 -24.47 24.70 -34.69
C LEU A 611 -24.81 26.06 -35.33
N ASN A 612 -24.16 26.40 -36.44
CA ASN A 612 -24.37 27.66 -37.17
C ASN A 612 -25.84 27.92 -37.62
N PRO A 613 -26.59 26.94 -38.16
CA PRO A 613 -27.95 27.14 -38.64
C PRO A 613 -28.96 27.55 -37.55
N ILE A 614 -28.86 27.00 -36.34
CA ILE A 614 -29.80 27.30 -35.24
C ILE A 614 -29.64 28.74 -34.76
N LEU A 615 -28.42 29.27 -34.68
CA LEU A 615 -28.19 30.68 -34.38
C LEU A 615 -28.82 31.60 -35.44
N TYR A 616 -28.84 31.18 -36.70
CA TYR A 616 -29.53 31.91 -37.76
C TYR A 616 -31.06 31.92 -37.57
N VAL A 617 -31.62 30.82 -37.05
CA VAL A 617 -33.05 30.69 -36.70
C VAL A 617 -33.41 31.48 -35.43
N ILE A 618 -32.57 31.42 -34.38
CA ILE A 618 -32.72 32.20 -33.15
C ILE A 618 -32.57 33.70 -33.45
N LYS A 619 -31.58 34.09 -34.27
CA LYS A 619 -31.42 35.48 -34.72
C LYS A 619 -32.62 35.95 -35.54
N LYS A 620 -33.18 35.11 -36.42
CA LYS A 620 -34.42 35.44 -37.17
C LYS A 620 -35.65 35.55 -36.26
N SER A 621 -35.77 34.75 -35.20
CA SER A 621 -36.88 34.84 -34.25
C SER A 621 -36.73 36.05 -33.31
N LEU A 622 -35.53 36.36 -32.84
CA LEU A 622 -35.23 37.60 -32.10
C LEU A 622 -35.49 38.86 -32.94
N LEU A 623 -35.11 38.85 -34.23
CA LEU A 623 -35.42 39.95 -35.17
C LEU A 623 -36.92 40.04 -35.53
N LYS A 624 -37.70 38.96 -35.34
CA LYS A 624 -39.16 38.99 -35.48
C LYS A 624 -39.88 39.51 -34.25
N ILE A 625 -39.25 39.48 -33.07
CA ILE A 625 -39.79 40.04 -31.81
C ILE A 625 -39.55 41.56 -31.73
N GLN A 626 -38.70 42.12 -32.60
CA GLN A 626 -38.45 43.57 -32.74
C GLN A 626 -39.20 44.25 -33.90
N LYS A 627 -40.26 43.61 -34.41
CA LYS A 627 -41.28 44.24 -35.26
C LYS A 627 -42.65 44.01 -34.65
#